data_AF-A0A5P2C7H0-F1
#
_entry.id   AF-A0A5P2C7H0-F1
#
_cell.length_a   1.000
_cell.length_b   1.000
_cell.length_c   1.000
_cell.angle_alpha   90.00
_cell.angle_beta   90.00
_cell.angle_gamma   90.00
#
_symmetry.space_group_name_H-M   'P 1'
#
loop_
_entity.id
_entity.type
_entity.pdbx_description
1 polymer ?
#
loop_
_entity_poly.entity_id
_entity_poly.type
_entity_poly.pdbx_seq_one_letter_code
_entity_poly.pdbx_strand_id
1 'polypeptide(L)'
;MDAPDLAAMAAQALSVAPPGAAHTAASDLVRGRLSRSDRGRSALDELAHAPDDPEVSSKVRAVLAEEISGDPEFAGRLAVLLHASSQEHTAREHTAQGHTSQQHTSQQHIGSVVLTGSKVSRSQIALGPLTINNTPAGRLSLGAGILLALLVIVLSAYGGVRLFDNADASPRNAPPGPESARSADRATALPPTAETVRQILPDRSSMDAREYPWVGTPKVRTSAAGLPLCEAAPECEENAAAVGAVDFGRGENEGENRAEFLVLAFPDADAAHRAYTDIVEDIEEVRVPTFVKVELERRGEESQGFSMDRTSDPTELNRSLLFRHGAFIGLAHQMDDPTAQRHSRILGLSSILADRLEKANAGKTP
;
A
#
# COMPACT_ATOMS: atom_id res chain seq x y z
N MET A 1 -19.80 -5.63 -18.16
CA MET A 1 -20.85 -4.60 -18.26
C MET A 1 -20.44 -3.75 -19.43
N ASP A 2 -21.27 -3.71 -20.46
CA ASP A 2 -20.86 -3.07 -21.72
C ASP A 2 -21.17 -1.57 -21.68
N ALA A 3 -20.52 -0.78 -22.55
CA ALA A 3 -20.69 0.68 -22.60
C ALA A 3 -22.15 1.18 -22.58
N PRO A 4 -23.12 0.57 -23.31
CA PRO A 4 -24.52 0.99 -23.25
C PRO A 4 -25.18 0.76 -21.89
N ASP A 5 -24.82 -0.31 -21.16
CA ASP A 5 -25.36 -0.61 -19.83
C ASP A 5 -24.83 0.39 -18.80
N LEU A 6 -23.52 0.66 -18.85
CA LEU A 6 -22.86 1.70 -18.03
C LEU A 6 -23.49 3.07 -18.26
N ALA A 7 -23.71 3.44 -19.52
CA ALA A 7 -24.34 4.70 -19.87
C ALA A 7 -25.78 4.79 -19.34
N ALA A 8 -26.54 3.68 -19.39
CA ALA A 8 -27.90 3.65 -18.88
C ALA A 8 -27.97 3.80 -17.36
N MET A 9 -27.07 3.14 -16.61
CA MET A 9 -26.99 3.23 -15.16
C MET A 9 -26.54 4.61 -14.69
N ALA A 10 -25.55 5.19 -15.37
CA ALA A 10 -25.07 6.54 -15.08
C ALA A 10 -26.10 7.64 -15.41
N ALA A 11 -26.85 7.50 -16.51
CA ALA A 11 -27.95 8.41 -16.82
C ALA A 11 -29.04 8.35 -15.75
N GLN A 12 -29.36 7.16 -15.23
CA GLN A 12 -30.30 7.01 -14.11
C GLN A 12 -29.77 7.68 -12.83
N ALA A 13 -28.48 7.52 -12.52
CA ALA A 13 -27.86 8.17 -11.36
C ALA A 13 -27.92 9.72 -11.44
N LEU A 14 -27.90 10.29 -12.66
CA LEU A 14 -28.07 11.72 -12.87
C LEU A 14 -29.52 12.19 -12.67
N SER A 15 -30.51 11.40 -13.05
CA SER A 15 -31.94 11.77 -12.98
C SER A 15 -32.56 11.61 -11.59
N VAL A 16 -32.01 10.77 -10.72
CA VAL A 16 -32.63 10.39 -9.43
C VAL A 16 -32.36 11.38 -8.28
N ALA A 17 -31.62 12.47 -8.50
CA ALA A 17 -31.33 13.44 -7.43
C ALA A 17 -32.48 14.45 -7.27
N PRO A 18 -33.26 14.44 -6.15
CA PRO A 18 -34.19 15.52 -5.88
C PRO A 18 -33.43 16.84 -5.64
N PRO A 19 -34.07 18.01 -5.87
CA PRO A 19 -33.44 19.30 -5.60
C PRO A 19 -32.97 19.37 -4.14
N GLY A 20 -31.66 19.43 -3.91
CA GLY A 20 -31.04 19.49 -2.59
C GLY A 20 -30.51 18.18 -2.01
N ALA A 21 -30.58 17.04 -2.72
CA ALA A 21 -29.85 15.84 -2.33
C ALA A 21 -28.35 15.93 -2.70
N ALA A 22 -27.50 15.33 -1.85
CA ALA A 22 -26.08 15.21 -2.12
C ALA A 22 -25.85 14.45 -3.43
N HIS A 23 -25.11 15.06 -4.36
CA HIS A 23 -24.71 14.39 -5.58
C HIS A 23 -23.86 13.17 -5.25
N THR A 24 -24.13 12.05 -5.90
CA THR A 24 -23.29 10.85 -5.75
C THR A 24 -21.98 11.07 -6.50
N ALA A 25 -20.90 10.44 -6.04
CA ALA A 25 -19.60 10.51 -6.70
C ALA A 25 -19.67 10.10 -8.18
N ALA A 26 -20.57 9.16 -8.54
CA ALA A 26 -20.84 8.79 -9.92
C ALA A 26 -21.43 9.96 -10.74
N SER A 27 -22.44 10.65 -10.20
CA SER A 27 -23.08 11.79 -10.86
C SER A 27 -22.12 12.98 -11.03
N ASP A 28 -21.24 13.23 -10.06
CA ASP A 28 -20.21 14.26 -10.18
C ASP A 28 -19.13 13.91 -11.21
N LEU A 29 -18.71 12.65 -11.26
CA LEU A 29 -17.76 12.18 -12.28
C LEU A 29 -18.33 12.34 -13.69
N VAL A 30 -19.59 11.95 -13.90
CA VAL A 30 -20.25 12.05 -15.22
C VAL A 30 -20.45 13.52 -15.61
N ARG A 31 -20.93 14.36 -14.69
CA ARG A 31 -21.11 15.80 -14.93
C ARG A 31 -19.77 16.50 -15.23
N GLY A 32 -18.71 16.14 -14.51
CA GLY A 32 -17.36 16.63 -14.74
C GLY A 32 -16.73 16.18 -16.06
N ARG A 33 -17.17 15.04 -16.62
CA ARG A 33 -16.76 14.58 -17.94
C ARG A 33 -17.53 15.28 -19.05
N LEU A 34 -18.86 15.27 -18.98
CA LEU A 34 -19.74 15.86 -19.98
C LEU A 34 -19.56 17.39 -20.07
N SER A 35 -19.17 18.07 -18.99
CA SER A 35 -18.89 19.50 -19.02
C SER A 35 -17.66 19.89 -19.85
N ARG A 36 -16.79 18.93 -20.23
CA ARG A 36 -15.58 19.18 -21.02
C ARG A 36 -15.82 19.23 -22.53
N SER A 37 -16.99 18.79 -23.00
CA SER A 37 -17.35 18.84 -24.42
C SER A 37 -18.57 19.74 -24.64
N ASP A 38 -18.63 20.42 -25.79
CA ASP A 38 -19.78 21.28 -26.16
C ASP A 38 -21.07 20.46 -26.20
N ARG A 39 -20.97 19.25 -26.75
CA ARG A 39 -22.08 18.30 -26.85
C ARG A 39 -22.55 17.80 -25.48
N GLY A 40 -21.63 17.48 -24.57
CA GLY A 40 -21.96 17.07 -23.21
C GLY A 40 -22.56 18.20 -22.38
N ARG A 41 -22.08 19.44 -22.54
CA ARG A 41 -22.67 20.64 -21.89
C ARG A 41 -24.09 20.89 -22.35
N SER A 42 -24.36 20.83 -23.66
CA SER A 42 -25.72 20.97 -24.20
C SER A 42 -26.66 19.89 -23.67
N ALA A 43 -26.19 18.64 -23.59
CA ALA A 43 -27.00 17.53 -23.06
C ALA A 43 -27.30 17.69 -21.56
N LEU A 44 -26.34 18.18 -20.77
CA LEU A 44 -26.55 18.49 -19.34
C LEU A 44 -27.51 19.67 -19.13
N ASP A 45 -27.43 20.70 -19.97
CA ASP A 45 -28.32 21.86 -19.91
C ASP A 45 -29.77 21.47 -20.23
N GLU A 46 -29.99 20.67 -21.28
CA GLU A 46 -31.31 20.12 -21.61
C GLU A 46 -31.86 19.24 -20.48
N LEU A 47 -31.03 18.39 -19.86
CA LEU A 47 -31.42 17.56 -18.72
C LEU A 47 -31.83 18.40 -17.50
N ALA A 48 -31.19 19.55 -17.29
CA ALA A 48 -31.55 20.45 -16.19
C ALA A 48 -32.91 21.15 -16.41
N HIS A 49 -33.29 21.40 -17.66
CA HIS A 49 -34.56 22.05 -18.00
C HIS A 49 -35.74 21.06 -18.11
N ALA A 50 -35.47 19.80 -18.46
CA ALA A 50 -36.49 18.77 -18.65
C ALA A 50 -36.01 17.39 -18.11
N PRO A 51 -35.89 17.22 -16.78
CA PRO A 51 -35.33 16.00 -16.17
C PRO A 51 -36.22 14.75 -16.37
N ASP A 52 -37.53 14.95 -16.55
CA ASP A 52 -38.51 13.87 -16.74
C ASP A 52 -38.76 13.54 -18.23
N ASP A 53 -38.07 14.22 -19.15
CA ASP A 53 -38.23 13.98 -20.60
C ASP A 53 -37.42 12.75 -21.05
N PRO A 54 -38.08 11.70 -21.60
CA PRO A 54 -37.40 10.49 -22.05
C PRO A 54 -36.48 10.73 -23.26
N GLU A 55 -36.75 11.71 -24.11
CA GLU A 55 -35.89 12.05 -25.25
C GLU A 55 -34.59 12.71 -24.79
N VAL A 56 -34.68 13.60 -23.80
CA VAL A 56 -33.51 14.22 -23.15
C VAL A 56 -32.65 13.18 -22.44
N SER A 57 -33.28 12.26 -21.72
CA SER A 57 -32.59 11.13 -21.07
C SER A 57 -31.89 10.20 -22.08
N SER A 58 -32.53 9.93 -23.22
CA SER A 58 -31.93 9.14 -24.31
C SER A 58 -30.71 9.84 -24.91
N LYS A 59 -30.80 11.16 -25.12
CA LYS A 59 -29.70 11.97 -25.65
C LYS A 59 -28.48 11.98 -24.72
N VAL A 60 -28.68 12.14 -23.42
CA VAL A 60 -27.60 12.05 -22.41
C VAL A 60 -26.95 10.67 -22.43
N ARG A 61 -27.75 9.59 -22.49
CA ARG A 61 -27.23 8.22 -22.58
C ARG A 61 -26.40 7.99 -23.84
N ALA A 62 -26.82 8.52 -24.99
CA ALA A 62 -26.10 8.39 -26.24
C ALA A 62 -24.74 9.11 -26.21
N VAL A 63 -24.71 10.34 -25.68
CA VAL A 63 -23.44 11.09 -25.50
C VAL A 63 -22.52 10.35 -24.53
N LEU A 64 -23.07 9.82 -23.45
CA LEU A 64 -22.28 9.11 -22.45
C LEU A 64 -21.72 7.78 -22.98
N ALA A 65 -22.47 7.03 -23.78
CA ALA A 65 -21.99 5.81 -24.41
C ALA A 65 -20.81 6.08 -25.36
N GLU A 66 -20.82 7.22 -26.06
CA GLU A 66 -19.74 7.66 -26.94
C GLU A 66 -18.49 8.04 -26.13
N GLU A 67 -18.64 8.78 -25.03
CA GLU A 67 -17.54 9.12 -24.11
C GLU A 67 -16.93 7.88 -23.43
N ILE A 68 -17.76 6.91 -23.02
CA ILE A 68 -17.30 5.64 -22.42
C ILE A 68 -16.54 4.80 -23.45
N SER A 69 -17.03 4.72 -24.69
CA SER A 69 -16.38 3.92 -25.74
C SER A 69 -15.06 4.54 -26.19
N GLY A 70 -14.94 5.87 -26.13
CA GLY A 70 -13.71 6.60 -26.46
C GLY A 70 -12.66 6.65 -25.33
N ASP A 71 -13.03 6.29 -24.10
CA ASP A 71 -12.16 6.41 -22.92
C ASP A 71 -12.34 5.21 -21.95
N PRO A 72 -11.50 4.17 -22.07
CA PRO A 72 -11.61 2.97 -21.24
C PRO A 72 -11.28 3.22 -19.76
N GLU A 73 -10.48 4.25 -19.45
CA GLU A 73 -10.15 4.61 -18.08
C GLU A 73 -11.37 5.25 -17.40
N PHE A 74 -12.07 6.15 -18.10
CA PHE A 74 -13.35 6.71 -17.66
C PHE A 74 -14.40 5.61 -17.47
N ALA A 75 -14.49 4.65 -18.40
CA ALA A 75 -15.38 3.50 -18.27
C ALA A 75 -15.12 2.69 -17.00
N GLY A 76 -13.84 2.40 -16.71
CA GLY A 76 -13.43 1.68 -15.51
C GLY A 76 -13.79 2.41 -14.21
N ARG A 77 -13.49 3.72 -14.13
CA ARG A 77 -13.82 4.55 -12.96
C ARG A 77 -15.33 4.64 -12.72
N LEU A 78 -16.12 4.81 -13.79
CA LEU A 78 -17.57 4.90 -13.70
C LEU A 78 -18.20 3.57 -13.25
N ALA A 79 -17.69 2.44 -13.73
CA ALA A 79 -18.15 1.11 -13.32
C ALA A 79 -17.98 0.86 -11.82
N VAL A 80 -16.82 1.23 -11.27
CA VAL A 80 -16.53 1.09 -9.84
C VAL A 80 -17.51 1.91 -8.99
N LEU A 81 -17.73 3.18 -9.34
CA LEU A 81 -18.62 4.06 -8.58
C LEU A 81 -20.08 3.59 -8.63
N LEU A 82 -20.57 3.13 -9.78
CA LEU A 82 -21.94 2.61 -9.91
C LEU A 82 -22.12 1.30 -9.13
N HIS A 83 -21.10 0.45 -9.07
CA HIS A 83 -21.15 -0.78 -8.28
C HIS A 83 -21.20 -0.50 -6.78
N ALA A 84 -20.38 0.43 -6.29
CA ALA A 84 -20.39 0.85 -4.89
C ALA A 84 -21.77 1.42 -4.48
N SER A 85 -22.36 2.29 -5.32
CA SER A 85 -23.68 2.88 -5.04
C SER A 85 -24.82 1.86 -4.99
N SER A 86 -24.71 0.77 -5.76
CA SER A 86 -25.71 -0.31 -5.78
C SER A 86 -25.67 -1.14 -4.50
N GLN A 87 -24.50 -1.32 -3.88
CA GLN A 87 -24.35 -2.06 -2.62
C GLN A 87 -24.89 -1.27 -1.42
N GLU A 88 -24.73 0.05 -1.41
CA GLU A 88 -25.28 0.92 -0.34
C GLU A 88 -26.82 0.88 -0.27
N HIS A 89 -27.52 0.72 -1.39
CA HIS A 89 -28.98 0.61 -1.40
C HIS A 89 -29.47 -0.71 -0.79
N THR A 90 -28.77 -1.83 -1.02
CA THR A 90 -29.14 -3.13 -0.43
C THR A 90 -28.92 -3.20 1.09
N ALA A 91 -27.97 -2.42 1.63
CA ALA A 91 -27.71 -2.37 3.07
C ALA A 91 -28.76 -1.55 3.84
N ARG A 92 -29.33 -0.51 3.22
CA ARG A 92 -30.35 0.34 3.88
C ARG A 92 -31.74 -0.28 3.93
N GLU A 93 -32.09 -1.15 2.99
CA GLU A 93 -33.42 -1.77 2.92
C GLU A 93 -33.66 -2.79 4.05
N HIS A 94 -32.60 -3.39 4.62
CA HIS A 94 -32.69 -4.32 5.75
C HIS A 94 -32.91 -3.67 7.13
N THR A 95 -32.78 -2.34 7.24
CA THR A 95 -32.89 -1.61 8.52
C THR A 95 -34.21 -0.85 8.72
N ALA A 96 -35.13 -0.90 7.75
CA ALA A 96 -36.38 -0.11 7.77
C ALA A 96 -37.65 -0.88 8.14
N GLN A 97 -37.56 -2.09 8.71
CA GLN A 97 -38.71 -2.80 9.27
C GLN A 97 -38.47 -3.21 10.73
N GLY A 98 -38.74 -2.26 11.63
CA GLY A 98 -38.80 -2.49 13.06
C GLY A 98 -40.22 -2.79 13.55
N HIS A 99 -40.31 -3.84 14.38
CA HIS A 99 -41.37 -4.18 15.35
C HIS A 99 -42.66 -4.79 14.78
N THR A 100 -43.13 -5.98 15.18
CA THR A 100 -43.33 -6.47 16.56
C THR A 100 -43.43 -8.01 16.63
N SER A 101 -43.13 -8.55 17.82
CA SER A 101 -43.63 -9.79 18.43
C SER A 101 -42.73 -11.05 18.40
N GLN A 102 -42.21 -11.35 19.60
CA GLN A 102 -42.20 -12.64 20.28
C GLN A 102 -41.94 -13.94 19.49
N GLN A 103 -40.85 -14.60 19.94
CA GLN A 103 -40.85 -16.02 20.33
C GLN A 103 -40.95 -17.05 19.19
N HIS A 104 -39.82 -17.66 18.83
CA HIS A 104 -39.58 -19.10 19.01
C HIS A 104 -38.18 -19.48 18.50
N THR A 105 -37.44 -20.19 19.36
CA THR A 105 -36.29 -21.02 19.03
C THR A 105 -36.58 -21.96 17.86
N SER A 106 -35.70 -22.02 16.86
CA SER A 106 -35.57 -23.17 15.94
C SER A 106 -34.20 -23.18 15.26
N GLN A 107 -33.19 -23.66 16.01
CA GLN A 107 -32.13 -24.46 15.40
C GLN A 107 -32.80 -25.70 14.81
N GLN A 108 -32.84 -25.82 13.48
CA GLN A 108 -33.16 -27.09 12.83
C GLN A 108 -31.88 -27.78 12.38
N HIS A 109 -31.48 -28.74 13.21
CA HIS A 109 -30.81 -29.95 12.76
C HIS A 109 -31.66 -30.67 11.71
N ILE A 110 -31.04 -31.06 10.59
CA ILE A 110 -31.41 -32.27 9.84
C ILE A 110 -30.11 -33.02 9.52
N GLY A 111 -30.04 -34.28 9.93
CA GLY A 111 -29.06 -35.24 9.41
C GLY A 111 -28.14 -35.89 10.45
N SER A 112 -28.72 -36.60 11.43
CA SER A 112 -28.01 -37.67 12.13
C SER A 112 -27.62 -38.78 11.14
N VAL A 113 -26.33 -39.12 11.09
CA VAL A 113 -25.87 -40.42 10.59
C VAL A 113 -24.78 -40.92 11.55
N VAL A 114 -25.12 -41.96 12.31
CA VAL A 114 -24.16 -42.82 12.98
C VAL A 114 -23.51 -43.70 11.90
N LEU A 115 -22.22 -43.49 11.63
CA LEU A 115 -21.41 -44.38 10.80
C LEU A 115 -20.43 -45.13 11.69
N THR A 116 -20.91 -46.27 12.19
CA THR A 116 -20.09 -47.35 12.70
C THR A 116 -19.26 -47.93 11.55
N GLY A 117 -17.94 -47.95 11.73
CA GLY A 117 -16.93 -48.72 10.99
C GLY A 117 -17.21 -49.13 9.54
N SER A 118 -16.59 -48.46 8.58
CA SER A 118 -16.12 -49.09 7.33
C SER A 118 -15.05 -48.24 6.65
N LYS A 119 -13.97 -48.90 6.22
CA LYS A 119 -12.87 -48.32 5.43
C LYS A 119 -13.42 -47.85 4.08
N VAL A 120 -13.31 -46.55 3.79
CA VAL A 120 -13.58 -46.01 2.45
C VAL A 120 -12.37 -45.24 1.94
N SER A 121 -11.78 -45.79 0.89
CA SER A 121 -10.69 -45.25 0.08
C SER A 121 -11.26 -44.19 -0.87
N ARG A 122 -10.57 -43.04 -0.95
CA ARG A 122 -10.84 -41.85 -1.79
C ARG A 122 -11.94 -40.91 -1.29
N SER A 123 -11.56 -39.96 -0.43
CA SER A 123 -12.35 -38.76 -0.14
C SER A 123 -11.98 -37.60 -1.09
N GLN A 124 -12.98 -37.03 -1.75
CA GLN A 124 -12.94 -35.66 -2.28
C GLN A 124 -13.58 -34.77 -1.22
N ILE A 125 -12.86 -33.76 -0.75
CA ILE A 125 -13.39 -32.73 0.16
C ILE A 125 -13.69 -31.52 -0.72
N ALA A 126 -14.97 -31.16 -0.83
CA ALA A 126 -15.42 -29.94 -1.48
C ALA A 126 -15.58 -28.83 -0.43
N LEU A 127 -14.70 -27.83 -0.49
CA LEU A 127 -14.77 -26.59 0.28
C LEU A 127 -14.98 -25.45 -0.73
N GLY A 128 -16.23 -25.08 -1.00
CA GLY A 128 -16.53 -23.94 -1.86
C GLY A 128 -15.90 -24.03 -3.27
N PRO A 129 -15.74 -22.91 -4.00
CA PRO A 129 -15.49 -22.92 -5.45
C PRO A 129 -14.09 -23.39 -5.88
N LEU A 130 -13.27 -23.93 -4.98
CA LEU A 130 -11.96 -24.49 -5.32
C LEU A 130 -11.97 -26.01 -5.12
N THR A 131 -12.11 -26.73 -6.23
CA THR A 131 -11.89 -28.18 -6.30
C THR A 131 -10.43 -28.47 -6.63
N ILE A 132 -9.64 -28.88 -5.64
CA ILE A 132 -8.28 -29.37 -5.90
C ILE A 132 -8.37 -30.84 -6.30
N ASN A 133 -8.25 -31.09 -7.60
CA ASN A 133 -8.16 -32.45 -8.14
C ASN A 133 -6.75 -33.02 -7.89
N ASN A 134 -6.68 -34.09 -7.09
CA ASN A 134 -5.46 -34.88 -6.92
C ASN A 134 -5.21 -35.72 -8.18
N THR A 135 -4.64 -35.10 -9.21
CA THR A 135 -4.30 -35.78 -10.46
C THR A 135 -2.90 -36.41 -10.36
N PRO A 136 -2.70 -37.62 -10.91
CA PRO A 136 -1.39 -38.28 -10.92
C PRO A 136 -0.28 -37.50 -11.65
N ALA A 137 -0.64 -36.45 -12.43
CA ALA A 137 0.31 -35.53 -13.05
C ALA A 137 1.08 -34.67 -12.03
N GLY A 138 0.50 -34.37 -10.86
CA GLY A 138 1.17 -33.59 -9.80
C GLY A 138 2.31 -34.34 -9.10
N ARG A 139 2.32 -35.69 -9.14
CA ARG A 139 3.39 -36.50 -8.54
C ARG A 139 4.66 -36.53 -9.40
N LEU A 140 4.55 -36.23 -10.69
CA LEU A 140 5.71 -36.15 -11.59
C LEU A 140 6.49 -34.84 -11.44
N SER A 141 5.84 -33.72 -11.10
CA SER A 141 6.55 -32.44 -10.93
C SER A 141 7.40 -32.38 -9.65
N LEU A 142 6.97 -33.08 -8.60
CA LEU A 142 7.70 -33.13 -7.33
C LEU A 142 9.02 -33.93 -7.45
N GLY A 143 9.04 -34.96 -8.30
CA GLY A 143 10.26 -35.71 -8.63
C GLY A 143 11.28 -34.89 -9.43
N ALA A 144 10.81 -34.05 -10.36
CA ALA A 144 11.67 -33.18 -11.15
C ALA A 144 12.35 -32.09 -10.30
N GLY A 145 11.64 -31.52 -9.32
CA GLY A 145 12.19 -30.53 -8.39
C GLY A 145 13.32 -31.07 -7.52
N ILE A 146 13.17 -32.30 -6.99
CA ILE A 146 14.20 -32.93 -6.14
C ILE A 146 15.46 -33.23 -6.96
N LEU A 147 15.32 -33.69 -8.21
CA LEU A 147 16.45 -33.98 -9.07
C LEU A 147 17.24 -32.70 -9.41
N LEU A 148 16.54 -31.59 -9.66
CA LEU A 148 17.15 -30.29 -9.92
C LEU A 148 17.91 -29.77 -8.68
N ALA A 149 17.30 -29.88 -7.50
CA ALA A 149 17.94 -29.47 -6.24
C ALA A 149 19.23 -30.27 -5.96
N LEU A 150 19.19 -31.59 -6.18
CA LEU A 150 20.39 -32.43 -6.05
C LEU A 150 21.47 -32.07 -7.08
N LEU A 151 21.09 -31.71 -8.30
CA LEU A 151 22.04 -31.28 -9.34
C LEU A 151 22.76 -29.98 -8.94
N VAL A 152 22.03 -29.02 -8.36
CA VAL A 152 22.60 -27.75 -7.86
C VAL A 152 23.58 -28.00 -6.70
N ILE A 153 23.26 -28.93 -5.78
CA ILE A 153 24.15 -29.31 -4.67
C ILE A 153 25.43 -29.96 -5.18
N VAL A 154 25.34 -30.85 -6.19
CA VAL A 154 26.51 -31.47 -6.80
C VAL A 154 27.37 -30.45 -7.56
N LEU A 155 26.76 -29.52 -8.30
CA LEU A 155 27.47 -28.47 -9.04
C LEU A 155 28.16 -27.47 -8.12
N SER A 156 27.56 -27.12 -6.98
CA SER A 156 28.17 -26.23 -5.98
C SER A 156 29.32 -26.92 -5.24
N ALA A 157 29.22 -28.22 -4.95
CA ALA A 157 30.34 -29.00 -4.42
C ALA A 157 31.49 -29.17 -5.44
N TYR A 158 31.18 -29.27 -6.75
CA TYR A 158 32.18 -29.46 -7.80
C TYR A 158 32.79 -28.13 -8.32
N GLY A 159 32.11 -26.99 -8.14
CA GLY A 159 32.54 -25.67 -8.62
C GLY A 159 33.28 -24.79 -7.60
N GLY A 160 33.26 -25.12 -6.31
CA GLY A 160 33.79 -24.26 -5.25
C GLY A 160 35.31 -24.22 -5.05
N VAL A 161 36.09 -25.01 -5.78
CA VAL A 161 37.53 -25.22 -5.48
C VAL A 161 38.49 -24.51 -6.45
N ARG A 162 38.04 -23.45 -7.15
CA ARG A 162 38.92 -22.67 -8.04
C ARG A 162 38.94 -21.16 -7.85
N LEU A 163 38.38 -20.63 -6.76
CA LEU A 163 38.43 -19.19 -6.48
C LEU A 163 39.30 -18.77 -5.28
N PHE A 164 39.94 -19.72 -4.59
CA PHE A 164 40.86 -19.42 -3.49
C PHE A 164 42.19 -20.14 -3.69
N ASP A 165 42.88 -19.81 -4.78
CA ASP A 165 44.32 -20.05 -4.86
C ASP A 165 44.94 -19.05 -5.84
N ASN A 166 45.51 -17.96 -5.30
CA ASN A 166 46.66 -17.25 -5.85
C ASN A 166 47.19 -16.25 -4.81
N ALA A 167 48.02 -16.80 -3.92
CA ALA A 167 49.35 -16.36 -3.53
C ALA A 167 49.64 -14.87 -3.24
N ASP A 168 50.14 -14.67 -2.01
CA ASP A 168 50.94 -13.55 -1.53
C ASP A 168 52.06 -13.10 -2.48
N ALA A 169 52.22 -11.78 -2.63
CA ALA A 169 53.52 -11.11 -2.69
C ALA A 169 53.36 -9.59 -2.45
N SER A 170 53.78 -9.13 -1.28
CA SER A 170 54.36 -7.79 -1.09
C SER A 170 55.90 -7.94 -1.02
N PRO A 171 56.76 -6.94 -1.30
CA PRO A 171 56.53 -5.51 -1.04
C PRO A 171 57.18 -4.49 -2.02
N ARG A 172 56.99 -3.19 -1.69
CA ARG A 172 57.88 -2.01 -1.88
C ARG A 172 57.71 -1.05 -3.08
N ASN A 173 57.55 0.22 -2.67
CA ASN A 173 58.07 1.47 -3.22
C ASN A 173 57.31 2.15 -4.38
N ALA A 174 56.42 3.08 -4.01
CA ALA A 174 56.09 4.24 -4.85
C ALA A 174 56.23 5.54 -4.01
N PRO A 175 56.69 6.67 -4.60
CA PRO A 175 57.10 7.86 -3.86
C PRO A 175 55.92 8.73 -3.40
N PRO A 176 56.09 9.58 -2.37
CA PRO A 176 55.03 10.46 -1.89
C PRO A 176 54.83 11.63 -2.87
N GLY A 177 53.69 11.63 -3.56
CA GLY A 177 53.18 12.73 -4.38
C GLY A 177 51.97 13.40 -3.71
N PRO A 178 51.76 14.70 -3.93
CA PRO A 178 51.37 15.64 -2.91
C PRO A 178 49.89 15.54 -2.49
N GLU A 179 49.70 15.76 -1.19
CA GLU A 179 48.48 16.17 -0.52
C GLU A 179 47.68 17.16 -1.39
N SER A 180 46.72 16.66 -2.15
CA SER A 180 45.60 17.48 -2.60
C SER A 180 44.52 17.39 -1.55
N ALA A 181 44.68 18.26 -0.56
CA ALA A 181 43.64 18.80 0.28
C ALA A 181 42.35 19.02 -0.52
N ARG A 182 41.37 18.14 -0.29
CA ARG A 182 39.94 18.44 -0.34
C ARG A 182 39.21 17.69 0.77
N SER A 183 39.67 17.82 2.01
CA SER A 183 38.74 17.89 3.14
C SER A 183 38.22 19.32 3.19
N ALA A 184 37.36 19.66 2.23
CA ALA A 184 36.47 20.79 2.39
C ALA A 184 35.42 20.33 3.39
N ASP A 185 35.61 20.73 4.64
CA ASP A 185 34.58 20.99 5.65
C ASP A 185 33.30 20.16 5.47
N ARG A 186 33.44 18.83 5.55
CA ARG A 186 32.28 17.94 5.57
C ARG A 186 31.73 18.08 6.99
N ALA A 187 30.80 19.01 7.14
CA ALA A 187 30.10 19.24 8.38
C ALA A 187 29.74 17.88 9.00
N THR A 188 30.22 17.66 10.22
CA THR A 188 30.00 16.39 10.93
C THR A 188 28.50 16.20 11.11
N ALA A 189 27.99 15.03 10.76
CA ALA A 189 26.59 14.68 10.98
C ALA A 189 26.16 15.01 12.40
N LEU A 190 24.90 15.41 12.58
CA LEU A 190 24.33 15.63 13.91
C LEU A 190 24.47 14.34 14.73
N PRO A 191 24.74 14.45 16.05
CA PRO A 191 24.93 13.29 16.89
C PRO A 191 23.63 12.45 16.95
N PRO A 192 23.70 11.11 16.93
CA PRO A 192 22.53 10.24 16.90
C PRO A 192 21.86 10.17 18.28
N THR A 193 21.14 11.24 18.65
CA THR A 193 20.51 11.39 19.96
C THR A 193 18.99 11.50 19.83
N ALA A 194 18.27 11.27 20.92
CA ALA A 194 16.81 11.47 20.97
C ALA A 194 16.40 12.91 20.60
N GLU A 195 17.23 13.91 20.93
CA GLU A 195 16.98 15.30 20.55
C GLU A 195 17.11 15.50 19.04
N THR A 196 18.14 14.93 18.43
CA THR A 196 18.33 14.98 16.98
C THR A 196 17.20 14.26 16.25
N VAL A 197 16.77 13.09 16.74
CA VAL A 197 15.58 12.40 16.21
C VAL A 197 14.33 13.27 16.29
N ARG A 198 14.08 13.95 17.42
CA ARG A 198 12.95 14.90 17.54
C ARG A 198 13.03 16.06 16.54
N GLN A 199 14.23 16.57 16.24
CA GLN A 199 14.41 17.63 15.26
C GLN A 199 14.21 17.12 13.82
N ILE A 200 14.59 15.88 13.52
CA ILE A 200 14.39 15.26 12.21
C ILE A 200 12.91 14.97 11.95
N LEU A 201 12.15 14.53 12.95
CA LEU A 201 10.73 14.23 12.76
C LEU A 201 9.96 15.49 12.31
N PRO A 202 9.10 15.41 11.29
CA PRO A 202 8.32 16.53 10.85
C PRO A 202 7.37 17.01 11.94
N ASP A 203 7.22 18.33 12.03
CA ASP A 203 6.20 18.94 12.88
C ASP A 203 4.91 19.15 12.09
N ARG A 204 3.89 19.65 12.78
CA ARG A 204 2.60 19.95 12.17
C ARG A 204 2.68 20.98 11.04
N SER A 205 3.57 21.95 11.15
CA SER A 205 3.71 23.01 10.15
C SER A 205 4.31 22.51 8.84
N SER A 206 4.97 21.35 8.87
CA SER A 206 5.55 20.67 7.71
C SER A 206 4.50 19.91 6.88
N MET A 207 3.25 19.84 7.33
CA MET A 207 2.17 19.05 6.73
C MET A 207 0.99 19.95 6.33
N ASP A 208 0.23 19.57 5.29
CA ASP A 208 -1.01 20.28 4.96
C ASP A 208 -2.03 20.10 6.11
N ALA A 209 -2.45 21.23 6.68
CA ALA A 209 -3.34 21.22 7.82
C ALA A 209 -4.74 20.67 7.51
N ARG A 210 -5.20 20.87 6.28
CA ARG A 210 -6.50 20.43 5.78
C ARG A 210 -6.51 18.94 5.47
N GLU A 211 -5.39 18.43 5.00
CA GLU A 211 -5.24 17.02 4.63
C GLU A 211 -5.01 16.12 5.85
N TYR A 212 -4.23 16.59 6.83
CA TYR A 212 -3.81 15.80 7.98
C TYR A 212 -4.18 16.43 9.33
N PRO A 213 -5.47 16.60 9.68
CA PRO A 213 -5.94 17.53 10.72
C PRO A 213 -5.28 17.40 12.11
N TRP A 214 -4.87 16.21 12.53
CA TRP A 214 -4.33 15.92 13.87
C TRP A 214 -2.87 15.42 13.84
N VAL A 215 -2.21 15.48 15.02
CA VAL A 215 -0.86 14.96 15.28
C VAL A 215 -0.83 14.12 16.55
N GLY A 216 -0.17 12.98 16.53
CA GLY A 216 0.14 12.20 17.74
C GLY A 216 1.51 11.55 17.71
N THR A 217 1.84 10.85 18.80
CA THR A 217 3.12 10.14 18.97
C THR A 217 2.84 8.64 19.12
N PRO A 218 3.16 7.81 18.11
CA PRO A 218 2.93 6.36 18.18
C PRO A 218 3.92 5.67 19.14
N LYS A 219 3.63 4.40 19.46
CA LYS A 219 4.49 3.57 20.30
C LYS A 219 5.57 2.92 19.44
N VAL A 220 6.83 3.20 19.78
CA VAL A 220 8.06 2.85 19.03
C VAL A 220 8.23 1.36 18.65
N ARG A 221 7.51 0.43 19.28
CA ARG A 221 7.68 -1.02 19.06
C ARG A 221 7.08 -1.54 17.76
N THR A 222 6.08 -0.87 17.22
CA THR A 222 5.43 -1.30 15.97
C THR A 222 4.95 -0.04 15.28
N SER A 223 5.24 0.09 13.99
CA SER A 223 4.67 1.17 13.20
C SER A 223 3.14 1.10 13.26
N ALA A 224 2.46 2.24 13.13
CA ALA A 224 1.01 2.34 13.13
C ALA A 224 0.33 1.43 12.09
N ALA A 225 1.05 1.06 11.04
CA ALA A 225 0.57 0.12 10.02
C ALA A 225 0.81 -1.36 10.35
N GLY A 226 1.48 -1.65 11.47
CA GLY A 226 1.89 -2.99 11.85
C GLY A 226 3.20 -3.45 11.22
N LEU A 227 4.04 -2.53 10.71
CA LEU A 227 5.39 -2.91 10.29
C LEU A 227 6.21 -3.26 11.54
N PRO A 228 6.70 -4.51 11.67
CA PRO A 228 7.64 -4.87 12.71
C PRO A 228 8.94 -4.14 12.45
N LEU A 229 9.31 -3.23 13.34
CA LEU A 229 10.60 -2.55 13.26
C LEU A 229 11.51 -3.23 14.26
N CYS A 230 12.59 -3.82 13.75
CA CYS A 230 13.56 -4.59 14.54
C CYS A 230 12.99 -5.86 15.23
N GLU A 231 11.82 -6.40 14.84
CA GLU A 231 11.22 -7.54 15.57
C GLU A 231 12.01 -8.84 15.39
N ALA A 232 12.48 -9.18 14.18
CA ALA A 232 13.36 -10.33 14.00
C ALA A 232 14.85 -9.97 14.01
N ALA A 233 15.18 -8.67 14.14
CA ALA A 233 16.55 -8.18 14.28
C ALA A 233 16.73 -7.55 15.67
N PRO A 234 16.89 -8.34 16.76
CA PRO A 234 17.08 -7.78 18.10
C PRO A 234 18.29 -6.85 18.19
N GLU A 235 19.31 -7.06 17.34
CA GLU A 235 20.47 -6.18 17.21
C GLU A 235 20.08 -4.76 16.72
N CYS A 236 19.00 -4.61 15.95
CA CYS A 236 18.48 -3.31 15.53
C CYS A 236 17.90 -2.52 16.72
N GLU A 237 17.22 -3.17 17.67
CA GLU A 237 16.74 -2.54 18.90
C GLU A 237 17.91 -2.22 19.85
N GLU A 238 18.87 -3.13 20.00
CA GLU A 238 20.03 -2.94 20.89
C GLU A 238 21.00 -1.85 20.40
N ASN A 239 21.17 -1.71 19.07
CA ASN A 239 22.12 -0.77 18.48
C ASN A 239 21.51 0.58 18.13
N ALA A 240 20.19 0.75 18.18
CA ALA A 240 19.57 2.05 17.97
C ALA A 240 19.93 3.01 19.13
N ALA A 241 20.64 4.09 18.79
CA ALA A 241 20.97 5.14 19.76
C ALA A 241 19.74 5.98 20.13
N ALA A 242 18.79 6.12 19.22
CA ALA A 242 17.50 6.74 19.47
C ALA A 242 16.46 6.30 18.42
N VAL A 243 15.19 6.27 18.82
CA VAL A 243 14.06 6.06 17.91
C VAL A 243 12.95 7.03 18.27
N GLY A 244 12.24 7.52 17.25
CA GLY A 244 11.11 8.40 17.43
C GLY A 244 10.16 8.32 16.25
N ALA A 245 8.90 8.64 16.50
CA ALA A 245 7.88 8.61 15.49
C ALA A 245 6.79 9.65 15.76
N VAL A 246 6.10 10.04 14.69
CA VAL A 246 4.98 10.97 14.71
C VAL A 246 3.93 10.54 13.70
N ASP A 247 2.67 10.61 14.12
CA ASP A 247 1.52 10.29 13.30
C ASP A 247 0.74 11.57 12.96
N PHE A 248 0.20 11.60 11.76
CA PHE A 248 -0.65 12.65 11.22
C PHE A 248 -1.92 12.04 10.62
N GLY A 249 -3.09 12.67 10.77
CA GLY A 249 -4.33 12.15 10.17
C GLY A 249 -5.60 12.50 10.93
N ARG A 250 -6.69 11.75 10.74
CA ARG A 250 -8.02 12.04 11.31
C ARG A 250 -8.22 11.49 12.73
N GLY A 251 -7.58 12.12 13.72
CA GLY A 251 -7.97 12.07 15.14
C GLY A 251 -8.15 10.68 15.79
N GLU A 252 -8.82 10.63 16.95
CA GLU A 252 -9.10 9.41 17.72
C GLU A 252 -10.18 8.51 17.09
N ASN A 253 -10.84 8.95 16.01
CA ASN A 253 -11.89 8.19 15.31
C ASN A 253 -11.39 7.82 13.91
N GLU A 254 -11.20 6.51 13.70
CA GLU A 254 -10.75 5.86 12.47
C GLU A 254 -11.39 6.44 11.20
N GLY A 255 -10.58 6.66 10.16
CA GLY A 255 -11.11 6.82 8.80
C GLY A 255 -10.32 7.75 7.89
N GLU A 256 -9.42 7.16 7.11
CA GLU A 256 -8.80 7.65 5.87
C GLU A 256 -7.73 8.77 5.96
N ASN A 257 -6.67 8.61 5.17
CA ASN A 257 -5.53 9.52 4.96
C ASN A 257 -4.71 9.79 6.22
N ARG A 258 -4.02 8.77 6.70
CA ARG A 258 -3.02 8.91 7.77
C ARG A 258 -1.61 8.88 7.19
N ALA A 259 -0.70 9.57 7.86
CA ALA A 259 0.73 9.48 7.61
C ALA A 259 1.45 9.19 8.91
N GLU A 260 2.44 8.30 8.86
CA GLU A 260 3.36 8.06 9.97
C GLU A 260 4.77 8.35 9.47
N PHE A 261 5.56 9.02 10.31
CA PHE A 261 6.98 9.19 10.11
C PHE A 261 7.70 8.54 11.27
N LEU A 262 8.71 7.75 10.95
CA LEU A 262 9.56 7.12 11.94
C LEU A 262 11.03 7.32 11.58
N VAL A 263 11.83 7.57 12.60
CA VAL A 263 13.27 7.79 12.48
C VAL A 263 13.99 6.91 13.48
N LEU A 264 14.96 6.14 13.00
CA LEU A 264 15.94 5.44 13.82
C LEU A 264 17.31 6.10 13.64
N ALA A 265 18.03 6.30 14.72
CA ALA A 265 19.40 6.81 14.72
C ALA A 265 20.34 5.76 15.29
N PHE A 266 21.50 5.59 14.65
CA PHE A 266 22.52 4.61 15.03
C PHE A 266 23.86 5.30 15.33
N PRO A 267 24.80 4.64 16.03
CA PRO A 267 26.11 5.22 16.35
C PRO A 267 26.89 5.71 15.13
N ASP A 268 26.76 5.02 13.99
CA ASP A 268 27.44 5.33 12.75
C ASP A 268 26.67 4.79 11.52
N ALA A 269 27.18 5.11 10.33
CA ALA A 269 26.57 4.71 9.06
C ALA A 269 26.63 3.20 8.81
N ASP A 270 27.66 2.51 9.32
CA ASP A 270 27.80 1.06 9.14
C ASP A 270 26.76 0.30 9.98
N ALA A 271 26.51 0.76 11.21
CA ALA A 271 25.45 0.24 12.06
C ALA A 271 24.06 0.48 11.44
N ALA A 272 23.82 1.69 10.91
CA ALA A 272 22.58 1.98 10.20
C ALA A 272 22.41 1.14 8.92
N HIS A 273 23.48 0.87 8.18
CA HIS A 273 23.43 0.02 6.99
C HIS A 273 23.06 -1.43 7.32
N ARG A 274 23.67 -2.01 8.36
CA ARG A 274 23.31 -3.36 8.84
C ARG A 274 21.84 -3.41 9.24
N ALA A 275 21.40 -2.49 10.09
CA ALA A 275 20.00 -2.43 10.52
C ALA A 275 19.03 -2.21 9.35
N TYR A 276 19.38 -1.39 8.35
CA TYR A 276 18.57 -1.20 7.15
C TYR A 276 18.41 -2.52 6.38
N THR A 277 19.52 -3.23 6.17
CA THR A 277 19.52 -4.52 5.45
C THR A 277 18.67 -5.54 6.19
N ASP A 278 18.86 -5.66 7.51
CA ASP A 278 18.09 -6.56 8.35
C ASP A 278 16.60 -6.23 8.31
N ILE A 279 16.19 -4.96 8.42
CA ILE A 279 14.77 -4.56 8.35
C ILE A 279 14.17 -4.92 6.98
N VAL A 280 14.90 -4.68 5.89
CA VAL A 280 14.41 -4.99 4.54
C VAL A 280 14.25 -6.49 4.35
N GLU A 281 15.25 -7.28 4.75
CA GLU A 281 15.20 -8.75 4.73
C GLU A 281 14.07 -9.28 5.61
N ASP A 282 13.88 -8.70 6.80
CA ASP A 282 12.84 -9.13 7.74
C ASP A 282 11.44 -8.93 7.18
N ILE A 283 11.19 -7.79 6.53
CA ILE A 283 9.91 -7.53 5.83
C ILE A 283 9.68 -8.52 4.67
N GLU A 284 10.75 -9.05 4.06
CA GLU A 284 10.66 -10.05 3.00
C GLU A 284 10.45 -11.48 3.53
N GLU A 285 11.16 -11.86 4.58
CA GLU A 285 11.21 -13.22 5.10
C GLU A 285 10.08 -13.53 6.08
N VAL A 286 9.79 -12.59 6.98
CA VAL A 286 8.61 -12.66 7.85
C VAL A 286 7.43 -12.45 6.94
N ARG A 287 6.82 -13.56 6.53
CA ARG A 287 5.57 -13.61 5.74
C ARG A 287 4.44 -12.92 6.50
N VAL A 288 4.47 -11.60 6.61
CA VAL A 288 3.27 -10.79 6.70
C VAL A 288 2.79 -10.78 5.26
N PRO A 289 1.84 -11.65 4.86
CA PRO A 289 1.52 -11.94 3.45
C PRO A 289 0.93 -10.74 2.68
N THR A 290 0.96 -9.56 3.30
CA THR A 290 0.39 -8.31 2.85
C THR A 290 1.42 -7.35 2.27
N PHE A 291 2.72 -7.44 2.59
CA PHE A 291 3.71 -6.50 2.04
C PHE A 291 4.33 -7.00 0.74
N VAL A 292 4.26 -6.17 -0.30
CA VAL A 292 4.88 -6.39 -1.60
C VAL A 292 5.90 -5.30 -1.83
N LYS A 293 7.12 -5.67 -2.23
CA LYS A 293 8.12 -4.71 -2.70
C LYS A 293 7.59 -3.97 -3.92
N VAL A 294 7.67 -2.65 -3.88
CA VAL A 294 7.31 -1.80 -5.00
C VAL A 294 8.48 -0.88 -5.33
N GLU A 295 8.66 -0.63 -6.62
CA GLU A 295 9.59 0.39 -7.05
C GLU A 295 8.99 1.78 -6.76
N LEU A 296 9.73 2.56 -5.98
CA LEU A 296 9.44 3.95 -5.67
C LEU A 296 10.70 4.76 -5.98
N GLU A 297 10.54 6.09 -6.04
CA GLU A 297 11.67 7.00 -6.22
C GLU A 297 12.74 6.74 -5.15
N ARG A 298 14.00 6.56 -5.57
CA ARG A 298 15.10 6.36 -4.63
C ARG A 298 15.33 7.61 -3.80
N ARG A 299 15.51 7.43 -2.50
CA ARG A 299 15.82 8.48 -1.53
C ARG A 299 17.02 8.05 -0.70
N GLY A 300 17.95 8.96 -0.45
CA GLY A 300 19.17 8.66 0.31
C GLY A 300 20.13 7.70 -0.38
N GLU A 301 20.98 7.09 0.43
CA GLU A 301 22.00 6.13 -0.02
C GLU A 301 21.35 4.79 -0.36
N GLU A 302 20.32 4.42 0.40
CA GLU A 302 19.56 3.18 0.28
C GLU A 302 18.07 3.47 0.45
N SER A 303 17.22 2.79 -0.33
CA SER A 303 15.78 2.95 -0.26
C SER A 303 15.04 1.71 -0.74
N GLN A 304 13.95 1.36 -0.06
CA GLN A 304 13.06 0.28 -0.45
C GLN A 304 11.60 0.71 -0.26
N GLY A 305 10.81 0.58 -1.32
CA GLY A 305 9.37 0.79 -1.29
C GLY A 305 8.62 -0.48 -0.92
N PHE A 306 7.60 -0.33 -0.10
CA PHE A 306 6.70 -1.39 0.30
C PHE A 306 5.25 -0.96 0.07
N SER A 307 4.41 -1.90 -0.35
CA SER A 307 2.96 -1.72 -0.46
C SER A 307 2.30 -2.80 0.37
N MET A 308 1.44 -2.42 1.31
CA MET A 308 0.60 -3.36 2.05
C MET A 308 -0.75 -3.47 1.35
N ASP A 309 -1.11 -4.65 0.87
CA ASP A 309 -2.47 -4.94 0.42
C ASP A 309 -3.23 -5.60 1.58
N ARG A 310 -3.86 -4.76 2.41
CA ARG A 310 -4.82 -5.24 3.41
C ARG A 310 -6.10 -5.53 2.62
N THR A 311 -6.29 -6.79 2.24
CA THR A 311 -7.54 -7.34 1.66
C THR A 311 -7.77 -7.13 0.16
N SER A 312 -8.84 -7.74 -0.36
CA SER A 312 -9.32 -7.59 -1.74
C SER A 312 -9.92 -6.21 -2.05
N ASP A 313 -9.87 -5.28 -1.10
CA ASP A 313 -10.40 -3.93 -1.25
C ASP A 313 -9.28 -2.93 -1.62
N PRO A 314 -9.24 -2.43 -2.86
CA PRO A 314 -8.20 -1.51 -3.35
C PRO A 314 -8.15 -0.14 -2.63
N THR A 315 -9.08 0.12 -1.69
CA THR A 315 -9.11 1.34 -0.88
C THR A 315 -8.21 1.28 0.37
N GLU A 316 -7.80 0.09 0.83
CA GLU A 316 -6.96 -0.11 2.03
C GLU A 316 -5.48 -0.39 1.70
N LEU A 317 -4.96 0.20 0.63
CA LEU A 317 -3.55 0.06 0.26
C LEU A 317 -2.67 1.03 1.04
N ASN A 318 -1.89 0.51 1.96
CA ASN A 318 -0.85 1.27 2.64
C ASN A 318 0.43 1.26 1.80
N ARG A 319 1.18 2.36 1.81
CA ARG A 319 2.48 2.43 1.14
C ARG A 319 3.52 2.99 2.09
N SER A 320 4.72 2.46 1.99
CA SER A 320 5.84 2.89 2.82
C SER A 320 7.07 3.05 1.97
N LEU A 321 7.89 4.05 2.30
CA LEU A 321 9.25 4.14 1.80
C LEU A 321 10.19 4.13 3.00
N LEU A 322 11.04 3.11 3.06
CA LEU A 322 12.15 3.01 3.99
C LEU A 322 13.42 3.50 3.28
N PHE A 323 14.24 4.32 3.93
CA PHE A 323 15.46 4.84 3.33
C PHE A 323 16.49 5.25 4.37
N ARG A 324 17.77 5.28 3.96
CA ARG A 324 18.92 5.61 4.84
C ARG A 324 19.72 6.81 4.35
N HIS A 325 20.11 7.67 5.29
CA HIS A 325 21.10 8.73 5.10
C HIS A 325 22.13 8.67 6.24
N GLY A 326 23.38 8.31 5.93
CA GLY A 326 24.42 8.12 6.94
C GLY A 326 23.96 7.23 8.09
N ALA A 327 24.00 7.76 9.31
CA ALA A 327 23.66 7.06 10.55
C ALA A 327 22.15 7.04 10.89
N PHE A 328 21.29 7.48 9.98
CA PHE A 328 19.85 7.59 10.21
C PHE A 328 19.03 6.81 9.19
N ILE A 329 18.00 6.12 9.66
CA ILE A 329 16.99 5.45 8.84
C ILE A 329 15.66 6.19 9.00
N GLY A 330 15.01 6.50 7.88
CA GLY A 330 13.68 7.08 7.82
C GLY A 330 12.67 6.10 7.24
N LEU A 331 11.47 6.11 7.81
CA LEU A 331 10.29 5.47 7.26
C LEU A 331 9.21 6.54 7.09
N ALA A 332 8.77 6.76 5.86
CA ALA A 332 7.54 7.50 5.59
C ALA A 332 6.45 6.50 5.24
N HIS A 333 5.36 6.52 5.98
CA HIS A 333 4.23 5.62 5.79
C HIS A 333 2.99 6.43 5.44
N GLN A 334 2.28 5.99 4.41
CA GLN A 334 0.97 6.45 4.05
C GLN A 334 -0.06 5.34 4.30
N MET A 335 -1.04 5.59 5.15
CA MET A 335 -2.05 4.61 5.56
C MET A 335 -3.46 5.06 5.16
N ASP A 336 -4.30 4.08 4.87
CA ASP A 336 -5.75 4.26 4.67
C ASP A 336 -6.06 5.35 3.62
N ASP A 337 -5.30 5.42 2.53
CA ASP A 337 -5.53 6.43 1.48
C ASP A 337 -6.27 5.81 0.29
N PRO A 338 -7.60 6.01 0.21
CA PRO A 338 -8.41 5.50 -0.89
C PRO A 338 -8.29 6.36 -2.15
N THR A 339 -7.55 7.48 -2.11
CA THR A 339 -7.53 8.45 -3.20
C THR A 339 -6.59 8.02 -4.33
N ALA A 340 -6.90 8.51 -5.54
CA ALA A 340 -6.01 8.37 -6.69
C ALA A 340 -4.64 9.09 -6.51
N GLN A 341 -4.51 9.98 -5.52
CA GLN A 341 -3.29 10.73 -5.23
C GLN A 341 -2.30 9.96 -4.36
N ARG A 342 -2.64 8.74 -3.94
CA ARG A 342 -1.81 7.89 -3.08
C ARG A 342 -0.36 7.76 -3.55
N HIS A 343 -0.12 7.63 -4.85
CA HIS A 343 1.27 7.55 -5.35
C HIS A 343 2.03 8.87 -5.18
N SER A 344 1.43 10.01 -5.53
CA SER A 344 2.06 11.31 -5.35
C SER A 344 2.24 11.70 -3.88
N ARG A 345 1.34 11.25 -3.00
CA ARG A 345 1.39 11.56 -1.57
C ARG A 345 2.54 10.86 -0.87
N ILE A 346 2.76 9.56 -1.08
CA ILE A 346 3.91 8.86 -0.48
C ILE A 346 5.24 9.47 -0.94
N LEU A 347 5.31 9.97 -2.18
CA LEU A 347 6.48 10.71 -2.67
C LEU A 347 6.65 12.05 -1.95
N GLY A 348 5.56 12.79 -1.72
CA GLY A 348 5.60 14.03 -0.93
C GLY A 348 6.03 13.80 0.52
N LEU A 349 5.43 12.82 1.20
CA LEU A 349 5.77 12.44 2.57
C LEU A 349 7.24 12.02 2.68
N SER A 350 7.68 11.09 1.82
CA SER A 350 9.07 10.64 1.83
C SER A 350 10.06 11.76 1.52
N SER A 351 9.70 12.72 0.65
CA SER A 351 10.54 13.90 0.41
C SER A 351 10.73 14.77 1.65
N ILE A 352 9.65 15.02 2.41
CA ILE A 352 9.72 15.82 3.65
C ILE A 352 10.71 15.19 4.62
N LEU A 353 10.64 13.87 4.81
CA LEU A 353 11.52 13.18 5.75
C LEU A 353 12.96 13.04 5.21
N ALA A 354 13.13 12.77 3.92
CA ALA A 354 14.45 12.67 3.27
C ALA A 354 15.24 13.99 3.37
N ASP A 355 14.60 15.13 3.11
CA ASP A 355 15.25 16.44 3.20
C ASP A 355 15.73 16.72 4.64
N ARG A 356 14.96 16.31 5.64
CA ARG A 356 15.29 16.49 7.07
C ARG A 356 16.45 15.56 7.47
N LEU A 357 16.44 14.31 7.02
CA LEU A 357 17.54 13.37 7.25
C LEU A 357 18.83 13.80 6.56
N GLU A 358 18.76 14.31 5.33
CA GLU A 358 19.92 14.84 4.61
C GLU A 358 20.54 16.02 5.36
N LYS A 359 19.73 16.97 5.83
CA LYS A 359 20.21 18.09 6.66
C LYS A 359 20.91 17.60 7.92
N ALA A 360 20.32 16.66 8.65
CA ALA A 360 20.93 16.10 9.85
C ALA A 360 22.25 15.36 9.55
N ASN A 361 22.30 14.57 8.48
CA ASN A 361 23.52 13.90 8.03
C ASN A 361 24.61 14.91 7.60
N ALA A 362 24.21 16.08 7.11
CA ALA A 362 25.09 17.19 6.79
C ALA A 362 25.40 18.10 8.00
N GLY A 363 25.06 17.70 9.23
CA GLY A 363 25.35 18.47 10.44
C GLY A 363 24.49 19.72 10.64
N LYS A 364 23.37 19.83 9.92
CA LYS A 364 22.46 20.98 9.95
C LYS A 364 21.17 20.61 10.68
N THR A 365 20.65 21.54 11.46
CA THR A 365 19.31 21.41 12.05
C THR A 365 18.27 21.38 10.93
N PRO A 366 17.39 20.36 10.88
CA PRO A 366 16.37 20.17 9.86
C PRO A 366 15.38 21.32 9.65
#